data_AF-A0AAD1R3T8-F1
#
_entry.id   AF-A0AAD1R3T8-F1
#
_cell.length_a   1.000
_cell.length_b   1.000
_cell.length_c   1.000
_cell.angle_alpha   90.00
_cell.angle_beta   90.00
_cell.angle_gamma   90.00
#
_symmetry.space_group_name_H-M   'P 1'
#
loop_
_entity.id
_entity.type
_entity.pdbx_description
1 polymer ?
#
loop_
_entity_poly.entity_id
_entity_poly.type
_entity_poly.pdbx_seq_one_letter_code
_entity_poly.pdbx_strand_id
1 'polypeptide(L)'
;MTSINGKPEKPRSTEIESSIVGLYMSVVLVIGKFIREFFNGISRSIMFEELPNVDRILKLCTDIFLVRETGDLDLEEQLFAKLIFLYRSPETMIKWTREKEEH
;
A
#
# COMPACT_ATOMS: atom_id res chain seq x y z
N MET A 1 -15.86 -52.95 51.90
CA MET A 1 -14.95 -53.16 50.76
C MET A 1 -15.60 -52.52 49.56
N THR A 2 -15.14 -51.45 48.92
CA THR A 2 -13.92 -50.62 49.05
C THR A 2 -14.24 -49.34 48.27
N SER A 3 -13.84 -48.17 48.77
CA SER A 3 -14.05 -46.87 48.11
C SER A 3 -13.42 -46.82 46.72
N ILE A 4 -14.22 -46.49 45.69
CA ILE A 4 -13.72 -46.00 44.41
C ILE A 4 -13.53 -44.47 44.49
N ASN A 5 -12.42 -44.04 45.08
CA ASN A 5 -12.04 -42.63 45.11
C ASN A 5 -11.24 -42.30 43.84
N GLY A 6 -11.95 -41.94 42.77
CA GLY A 6 -11.36 -41.38 41.55
C GLY A 6 -11.01 -39.91 41.78
N LYS A 7 -9.72 -39.62 41.97
CA LYS A 7 -9.21 -38.24 42.07
C LYS A 7 -9.31 -37.57 40.68
N PRO A 8 -9.83 -36.35 40.54
CA PRO A 8 -9.91 -35.68 39.24
C PRO A 8 -8.50 -35.44 38.69
N GLU A 9 -8.21 -35.97 37.50
CA GLU A 9 -6.96 -35.78 36.78
C GLU A 9 -6.89 -34.31 36.32
N LYS A 10 -5.93 -33.55 36.87
CA LYS A 10 -5.73 -32.13 36.53
C LYS A 10 -5.25 -32.06 35.07
N PRO A 11 -5.85 -31.23 34.21
CA PRO A 11 -5.45 -31.14 32.81
C PRO A 11 -3.96 -30.82 32.70
N ARG A 12 -3.29 -31.49 31.77
CA ARG A 12 -1.83 -31.51 31.64
C ARG A 12 -1.36 -30.12 31.22
N SER A 13 -0.66 -29.40 32.11
CA SER A 13 -0.22 -28.01 31.88
C SER A 13 0.51 -27.82 30.54
N THR A 14 1.22 -28.85 30.06
CA THR A 14 1.94 -28.85 28.77
C THR A 14 1.03 -28.69 27.54
N GLU A 15 -0.24 -29.08 27.62
CA GLU A 15 -1.22 -28.91 26.53
C GLU A 15 -1.69 -27.46 26.43
N ILE A 16 -1.86 -26.79 27.57
CA ILE A 16 -2.24 -25.37 27.62
C ILE A 16 -1.06 -24.50 27.17
N GLU A 17 0.18 -24.85 27.53
CA GLU A 17 1.37 -24.12 27.08
C GLU A 17 1.56 -24.20 25.55
N SER A 18 1.36 -25.37 24.96
CA SER A 18 1.41 -25.55 23.50
C SER A 18 0.32 -24.74 22.78
N SER A 19 -0.86 -24.62 23.40
CA SER A 19 -1.98 -23.84 22.86
C SER A 19 -1.73 -22.34 22.91
N ILE A 20 -1.15 -21.84 24.01
CA ILE A 20 -0.78 -20.43 24.18
C ILE A 20 0.33 -20.05 23.20
N VAL A 21 1.36 -20.90 23.04
CA VAL A 21 2.45 -20.67 22.08
C VAL A 21 1.91 -20.64 20.64
N GLY A 22 0.98 -21.54 20.30
CA GLY A 22 0.32 -21.55 18.99
C GLY A 22 -0.50 -20.28 18.72
N LEU A 23 -1.24 -19.79 19.73
CA LEU A 23 -1.98 -18.53 19.64
C LEU A 23 -1.05 -17.31 19.49
N TYR A 24 0.05 -17.28 20.24
CA TYR A 24 1.04 -16.21 20.14
C TYR A 24 1.67 -16.18 18.74
N MET A 25 2.11 -17.33 18.23
CA MET A 25 2.69 -17.44 16.90
C MET A 25 1.68 -17.04 15.81
N SER A 26 0.41 -17.42 15.91
CA SER A 26 -0.59 -17.05 14.91
C SER A 26 -0.85 -15.53 14.89
N VAL A 27 -0.99 -14.90 16.05
CA VAL A 27 -1.16 -13.44 16.16
C VAL A 27 0.06 -12.70 15.63
N VAL A 28 1.27 -13.13 16.00
CA VAL A 28 2.53 -12.53 15.51
C VAL A 28 2.66 -12.69 14.00
N LEU A 29 2.28 -13.85 13.44
CA LEU A 29 2.29 -14.07 11.99
C LEU A 29 1.25 -13.21 11.27
N VAL A 30 0.04 -13.02 11.83
CA VAL A 30 -0.97 -12.13 11.26
C VAL A 30 -0.48 -10.69 11.26
N ILE A 31 0.09 -10.21 12.38
CA ILE A 31 0.67 -8.86 12.48
C ILE A 31 1.84 -8.72 11.52
N GLY A 32 2.73 -9.71 11.43
CA GLY A 32 3.86 -9.71 10.51
C GLY A 32 3.43 -9.71 9.04
N LYS A 33 2.37 -10.46 8.68
CA LYS A 33 1.80 -10.45 7.34
C LYS A 33 1.09 -9.14 7.04
N PHE A 34 0.33 -8.60 8.00
CA PHE A 34 -0.32 -7.30 7.88
C PHE A 34 0.71 -6.20 7.66
N ILE A 35 1.75 -6.14 8.51
CA ILE A 35 2.86 -5.20 8.37
C ILE A 35 3.56 -5.40 7.03
N ARG A 36 3.85 -6.64 6.61
CA ARG A 36 4.48 -6.94 5.30
C ARG A 36 3.59 -6.57 4.12
N GLU A 37 2.29 -6.77 4.20
CA GLU A 37 1.32 -6.37 3.17
C GLU A 37 1.14 -4.86 3.12
N PHE A 38 1.18 -4.18 4.26
CA PHE A 38 1.26 -2.72 4.33
C PHE A 38 2.58 -2.23 3.73
N PHE A 39 3.74 -2.80 4.08
CA PHE A 39 5.01 -2.42 3.47
C PHE A 39 5.11 -2.79 2.00
N ASN A 40 4.52 -3.89 1.53
CA ASN A 40 4.45 -4.22 0.10
C ASN A 40 3.44 -3.33 -0.64
N GLY A 41 2.35 -2.93 0.03
CA GLY A 41 1.41 -1.93 -0.44
C GLY A 41 2.05 -0.53 -0.55
N ILE A 42 2.87 -0.19 0.44
CA ILE A 42 3.73 1.01 0.49
C ILE A 42 4.94 0.86 -0.44
N SER A 43 5.38 -0.34 -0.81
CA SER A 43 6.46 -0.53 -1.80
C SER A 43 5.98 -0.16 -3.21
N ARG A 44 4.67 -0.28 -3.48
CA ARG A 44 4.03 0.41 -4.61
C ARG A 44 3.95 1.93 -4.44
N SER A 45 4.06 2.45 -3.21
CA SER A 45 4.21 3.88 -2.90
C SER A 45 5.65 4.36 -2.70
N ILE A 46 6.68 3.50 -2.68
CA ILE A 46 8.09 3.91 -2.74
C ILE A 46 8.45 4.36 -4.15
N MET A 47 7.76 3.83 -5.17
CA MET A 47 7.73 4.46 -6.50
C MET A 47 7.07 5.86 -6.48
N PHE A 48 6.35 6.23 -5.40
CA PHE A 48 5.76 7.57 -5.20
C PHE A 48 6.49 8.44 -4.16
N GLU A 49 7.33 7.86 -3.31
CA GLU A 49 8.13 8.58 -2.29
C GLU A 49 9.47 9.08 -2.89
N GLU A 50 9.95 8.45 -3.96
CA GLU A 50 11.10 8.87 -4.78
C GLU A 50 10.69 9.63 -6.07
N LEU A 51 9.46 10.17 -6.14
CA LEU A 51 9.07 11.12 -7.19
C LEU A 51 9.32 12.53 -6.65
N PRO A 52 10.46 13.19 -6.95
CA PRO A 52 10.85 14.45 -6.33
C PRO A 52 9.91 15.64 -6.64
N ASN A 53 8.83 15.48 -7.40
CA ASN A 53 7.90 16.56 -7.75
C ASN A 53 6.55 16.05 -8.33
N VAL A 54 5.63 15.58 -7.48
CA VAL A 54 4.24 15.26 -7.91
C VAL A 54 3.47 16.52 -8.39
N ASP A 55 3.95 17.72 -8.04
CA ASP A 55 3.37 19.01 -8.42
C ASP A 55 3.13 19.17 -9.93
N ARG A 56 3.95 18.57 -10.80
CA ARG A 56 3.76 18.68 -12.26
C ARG A 56 2.51 17.97 -12.75
N ILE A 57 2.21 16.79 -12.20
CA ILE A 57 1.01 16.02 -12.56
C ILE A 57 -0.22 16.70 -11.95
N LEU A 58 -0.11 17.17 -10.69
CA LEU A 58 -1.17 17.92 -10.03
C LEU A 58 -1.51 19.20 -10.79
N LYS A 59 -0.49 19.93 -11.28
CA LYS A 59 -0.66 21.10 -12.12
C LYS A 59 -1.33 20.76 -13.45
N LEU A 60 -0.94 19.66 -14.11
CA LEU A 60 -1.60 19.20 -15.33
C LEU A 60 -3.09 18.87 -15.10
N CYS A 61 -3.42 18.21 -13.99
CA CYS A 61 -4.82 17.95 -13.61
C CYS A 61 -5.60 19.24 -13.34
N THR A 62 -4.94 20.23 -12.72
CA THR A 62 -5.53 21.56 -12.45
C THR A 62 -5.74 22.33 -13.75
N ASP A 63 -4.80 22.27 -14.68
CA ASP A 63 -4.90 22.89 -16.01
C ASP A 63 -6.05 22.26 -16.80
N ILE A 64 -6.22 20.93 -16.77
CA ILE A 64 -7.38 20.25 -17.38
C ILE A 64 -8.69 20.75 -16.79
N PHE A 65 -8.76 20.93 -15.46
CA PHE A 65 -9.94 21.46 -14.79
C PHE A 65 -10.25 22.89 -15.22
N LEU A 66 -9.23 23.75 -15.29
CA LEU A 66 -9.35 25.14 -15.73
C LEU A 66 -9.80 25.24 -17.19
N VAL A 67 -9.21 24.44 -18.07
CA VAL A 67 -9.54 24.42 -19.51
C VAL A 67 -11.00 24.01 -19.73
N ARG A 68 -11.49 23.08 -18.90
CA ARG A 68 -12.90 22.68 -18.86
C ARG A 68 -13.84 23.78 -18.38
N GLU A 69 -13.38 24.66 -17.48
CA GLU A 69 -14.14 25.87 -17.08
C GLU A 69 -14.14 26.96 -18.17
N THR A 70 -13.05 27.10 -18.92
CA THR A 70 -13.01 28.02 -20.09
C THR A 70 -13.73 27.49 -21.32
N GLY A 71 -14.08 26.20 -21.37
CA GLY A 71 -14.83 25.58 -22.46
C GLY A 71 -14.02 25.33 -23.75
N ASP A 72 -12.70 25.28 -23.65
CA ASP A 72 -11.80 25.02 -24.79
C ASP A 72 -11.54 23.51 -24.92
N LEU A 73 -12.42 22.82 -25.65
CA LEU A 73 -12.46 21.37 -25.75
C LEU A 73 -11.26 20.77 -26.52
N ASP A 74 -10.73 21.50 -27.52
CA ASP A 74 -9.56 21.07 -28.28
C ASP A 74 -8.30 21.03 -27.40
N LEU A 75 -8.17 22.00 -26.49
CA LEU A 75 -7.06 22.04 -25.53
C LEU A 75 -7.23 21.00 -24.42
N GLU A 76 -8.46 20.74 -23.98
CA GLU A 76 -8.77 19.67 -23.01
C GLU A 76 -8.33 18.30 -23.54
N GLU A 77 -8.70 17.97 -24.78
CA GLU A 77 -8.35 16.69 -25.40
C GLU A 77 -6.83 16.48 -25.50
N GLN A 78 -6.09 17.53 -25.87
CA GLN A 78 -4.63 17.47 -25.97
C GLN A 78 -3.96 17.26 -24.60
N LEU A 79 -4.44 17.94 -23.56
CA LEU A 79 -3.93 17.77 -22.19
C LEU A 79 -4.26 16.39 -21.63
N PHE A 80 -5.46 15.88 -21.92
CA PHE A 80 -5.91 14.55 -21.49
C PHE A 80 -5.11 13.43 -22.19
N ALA A 81 -4.86 13.56 -23.49
CA ALA A 81 -4.02 12.62 -24.24
C ALA A 81 -2.60 12.54 -23.67
N LYS A 82 -2.03 13.69 -23.27
CA LYS A 82 -0.71 13.76 -22.62
C LYS A 82 -0.70 13.08 -21.25
N LEU A 83 -1.75 13.25 -20.45
CA LEU A 83 -1.91 12.56 -19.16
C LEU A 83 -1.97 11.04 -19.34
N ILE A 84 -2.77 10.56 -20.29
CA ILE A 84 -2.90 9.12 -20.58
C ILE A 84 -1.58 8.53 -21.07
N PHE A 85 -0.87 9.23 -21.97
CA PHE A 85 0.44 8.79 -22.46
C PHE A 85 1.47 8.68 -21.32
N LEU A 86 1.47 9.66 -20.40
CA LEU A 86 2.32 9.67 -19.22
C LEU A 86 2.04 8.47 -18.30
N TYR A 87 0.77 8.16 -18.04
CA TYR A 87 0.36 7.01 -17.23
C TYR A 87 0.63 5.65 -17.89
N ARG A 88 0.71 5.61 -19.23
CA ARG A 88 1.00 4.38 -19.99
C ARG A 88 2.49 3.99 -19.99
N SER A 89 3.40 4.94 -19.78
CA SER A 89 4.85 4.71 -19.78
C SER A 89 5.47 5.21 -18.46
N PRO A 90 5.70 4.32 -17.47
CA PRO A 90 6.34 4.71 -16.21
C PRO A 90 7.77 5.24 -16.41
N GLU A 91 8.45 4.84 -17.49
CA GLU A 91 9.76 5.35 -17.90
C GLU A 91 9.72 6.84 -18.29
N THR A 92 8.65 7.25 -18.98
CA THR A 92 8.42 8.66 -19.37
C THR A 92 7.96 9.47 -18.17
N MET A 93 7.12 8.89 -17.31
CA MET A 93 6.68 9.51 -16.05
C MET A 93 7.89 9.84 -15.17
N ILE A 94 8.82 8.91 -14.96
CA ILE A 94 10.03 9.16 -14.15
C ILE A 94 10.91 10.26 -14.75
N LYS A 95 11.10 10.31 -16.08
CA LYS A 95 11.83 11.40 -16.75
C LYS A 95 11.13 12.76 -16.64
N TRP A 96 9.79 12.77 -16.63
CA TRP A 96 9.01 13.99 -16.51
C TRP A 96 8.94 14.51 -15.08
N THR A 97 9.10 13.62 -14.10
CA THR A 97 9.04 13.94 -12.66
C THR A 97 10.43 14.20 -12.05
N ARG A 98 11.53 13.72 -12.67
CA ARG A 98 12.87 14.20 -12.36
C ARG A 98 12.98 15.67 -12.74
N GLU A 99 13.49 16.48 -11.83
CA GLU A 99 13.77 17.89 -12.08
C GLU A 99 14.57 18.03 -13.40
N LYS A 100 14.18 19.02 -14.21
CA LYS A 100 15.14 19.54 -15.18
C LYS A 100 16.13 20.28 -14.29
N GLU A 101 17.36 19.79 -14.15
CA GLU A 101 18.43 20.68 -13.74
C GLU A 101 18.44 21.80 -14.79
N GLU A 102 17.91 22.97 -14.40
CA GLU A 102 18.02 24.19 -15.17
C GLU A 102 19.50 24.58 -15.15
N HIS A 103 20.12 24.58 -16.33
CA HIS A 103 21.43 25.18 -16.54
C HIS A 103 21.31 26.27 -17.60
#